data_AF-A0A5P9NJD7-F1
#
_entry.id   AF-A0A5P9NJD7-F1
#
_cell.length_a   1.000
_cell.length_b   1.000
_cell.length_c   1.000
_cell.angle_alpha   90.00
_cell.angle_beta   90.00
_cell.angle_gamma   90.00
#
_symmetry.space_group_name_H-M   'P 1'
#
loop_
_entity.id
_entity.type
_entity.pdbx_description
1 polymer ?
#
loop_
_entity_poly.entity_id
_entity_poly.type
_entity_poly.pdbx_seq_one_letter_code
_entity_poly.pdbx_strand_id
1 'polypeptide(L)'
;MLNRKRWIIASAIGLYLYFLLPATAVALYELYHLTHIDAIYMGYGAFKAAGYYFGVWPYQLAVCVLITLCIGILPSLIPRRKTS
;
A
#
# COMPACT_ATOMS: atom_id res chain seq x y z
N MET A 1 -8.17 14.38 -17.77
CA MET A 1 -8.39 15.36 -16.67
C MET A 1 -7.66 14.87 -15.43
N LEU A 2 -6.78 15.69 -14.86
CA LEU A 2 -6.02 15.39 -13.65
C LEU A 2 -6.99 15.33 -12.46
N ASN A 3 -7.33 14.14 -11.98
CA ASN A 3 -8.23 14.01 -10.83
C ASN A 3 -7.43 14.12 -9.53
N ARG A 4 -7.56 15.27 -8.83
CA ARG A 4 -6.83 15.56 -7.58
C ARG A 4 -7.02 14.47 -6.53
N LYS A 5 -8.25 13.96 -6.37
CA LYS A 5 -8.54 12.88 -5.39
C LYS A 5 -7.77 11.61 -5.70
N ARG A 6 -7.65 11.26 -6.99
CA ARG A 6 -6.91 10.08 -7.45
C ARG A 6 -5.42 10.18 -7.09
N TRP A 7 -4.81 11.32 -7.35
CA TRP A 7 -3.40 11.54 -7.01
C TRP A 7 -3.14 11.52 -5.51
N ILE A 8 -4.06 12.08 -4.70
CA ILE A 8 -3.97 11.97 -3.23
C ILE A 8 -3.98 10.50 -2.80
N ILE A 9 -4.90 9.70 -3.31
CA ILE A 9 -4.99 8.26 -2.99
C ILE A 9 -3.72 7.52 -3.46
N ALA A 10 -3.26 7.79 -4.68
CA ALA A 10 -2.05 7.18 -5.24
C ALA A 10 -0.80 7.49 -4.41
N SER A 11 -0.65 8.74 -3.97
CA SER A 11 0.44 9.16 -3.09
C SER A 11 0.32 8.54 -1.69
N ALA A 12 -0.89 8.47 -1.14
CA ALA A 12 -1.14 7.84 0.16
C ALA A 12 -0.77 6.34 0.13
N ILE A 13 -1.11 5.63 -0.94
CA ILE A 13 -0.73 4.21 -1.12
C ILE A 13 0.79 4.06 -1.24
N GLY A 14 1.46 4.88 -2.03
CA GLY A 14 2.93 4.83 -2.18
C GLY A 14 3.66 5.09 -0.87
N LEU A 15 3.22 6.10 -0.11
CA LEU A 15 3.75 6.41 1.22
C LEU A 15 3.44 5.31 2.24
N TYR A 16 2.25 4.72 2.18
CA TYR A 16 1.88 3.60 3.04
C TYR A 16 2.82 2.41 2.84
N LEU A 17 3.07 2.04 1.59
CA LEU A 17 3.99 0.96 1.24
C LEU A 17 5.44 1.26 1.65
N TYR A 18 5.85 2.54 1.61
CA TYR A 18 7.22 2.91 1.97
C TYR A 18 7.45 2.96 3.49
N PHE A 19 6.50 3.49 4.26
CA PHE A 19 6.71 3.78 5.68
C PHE A 19 5.85 2.96 6.66
N LEU A 20 4.62 2.59 6.29
CA LEU A 20 3.61 2.12 7.25
C LEU A 20 3.47 0.60 7.33
N LEU A 21 4.11 -0.18 6.46
CA LEU A 21 4.07 -1.64 6.55
C LEU A 21 4.55 -2.17 7.92
N PRO A 22 5.70 -1.73 8.48
CA PRO A 22 6.13 -2.16 9.81
C PRO A 22 5.20 -1.68 10.92
N ALA A 23 4.70 -0.44 10.84
CA ALA A 23 3.76 0.11 11.81
C ALA A 23 2.44 -0.68 11.83
N THR A 24 1.96 -1.11 10.65
CA THR A 24 0.77 -1.98 10.53
C THR A 24 1.01 -3.33 11.21
N ALA A 25 2.21 -3.90 11.08
CA ALA A 25 2.55 -5.13 11.78
C ALA A 25 2.47 -4.97 13.30
N VAL A 26 3.01 -3.88 13.85
CA VAL A 26 2.93 -3.59 15.29
C VAL A 26 1.48 -3.47 15.76
N ALA A 27 0.64 -2.72 15.03
CA ALA A 27 -0.77 -2.59 15.37
C ALA A 27 -1.51 -3.93 15.36
N LEU A 28 -1.21 -4.82 14.39
CA LEU A 28 -1.79 -6.17 14.35
C LEU A 28 -1.29 -7.05 15.49
N TYR A 29 -0.03 -6.91 15.88
CA TYR A 29 0.54 -7.61 17.03
C TYR A 29 -0.19 -7.21 18.32
N GLU A 30 -0.38 -5.92 18.56
CA GLU A 30 -1.14 -5.41 19.70
C GLU A 30 -2.60 -5.87 19.67
N LEU A 31 -3.25 -5.82 18.51
CA LEU A 31 -4.63 -6.28 18.34
C LEU A 31 -4.77 -7.78 18.62
N TYR A 32 -3.79 -8.59 18.20
CA TYR A 32 -3.76 -10.00 18.55
C TYR A 32 -3.64 -10.22 20.06
N HIS A 33 -2.84 -9.41 20.78
CA HIS A 33 -2.73 -9.52 22.24
C HIS A 33 -4.05 -9.21 22.95
N LEU A 34 -4.91 -8.38 22.36
CA LEU A 34 -6.20 -8.04 22.94
C LEU A 34 -7.29 -9.06 22.59
N THR A 35 -7.22 -9.66 21.41
CA THR A 35 -8.31 -10.49 20.86
C THR A 35 -8.02 -11.98 20.84
N HIS A 36 -6.74 -12.37 20.85
CA HIS A 36 -6.25 -13.73 20.68
C HIS A 36 -6.79 -14.44 19.41
N ILE A 37 -7.13 -13.68 18.36
CA ILE A 37 -7.60 -14.24 17.09
C ILE A 37 -6.41 -14.62 16.20
N ASP A 38 -6.23 -15.91 15.91
CA ASP A 38 -5.10 -16.42 15.14
C ASP A 38 -4.96 -15.79 13.73
N ALA A 39 -6.09 -15.46 13.08
CA ALA A 39 -6.07 -14.79 11.79
C ALA A 39 -5.35 -13.43 11.84
N ILE A 40 -5.44 -12.71 12.97
CA ILE A 40 -4.77 -11.42 13.19
C ILE A 40 -3.26 -11.64 13.36
N TYR A 41 -2.86 -12.70 14.07
CA TYR A 41 -1.45 -13.07 14.19
C TYR A 41 -0.81 -13.43 12.84
N MET A 42 -1.54 -14.15 11.99
CA MET A 42 -1.11 -14.43 10.62
C MET A 42 -0.93 -13.12 9.83
N GLY A 43 -1.85 -12.18 9.99
CA GLY A 43 -1.72 -10.83 9.43
C GLY A 43 -0.46 -10.13 9.91
N TYR A 44 -0.21 -10.09 11.22
CA TYR A 44 1.03 -9.55 11.80
C TYR A 44 2.27 -10.17 11.14
N GLY A 45 2.33 -11.50 11.02
CA GLY A 45 3.45 -12.20 10.39
C GLY A 45 3.66 -11.76 8.94
N ALA A 46 2.58 -11.67 8.15
CA ALA A 46 2.63 -11.22 6.77
C ALA A 46 3.13 -9.78 6.63
N PHE A 47 2.59 -8.84 7.42
CA PHE A 47 3.00 -7.44 7.39
C PHE A 47 4.41 -7.22 7.93
N LYS A 48 4.83 -8.00 8.93
CA LYS A 48 6.21 -7.96 9.45
C LYS A 48 7.20 -8.43 8.40
N ALA A 49 6.93 -9.56 7.75
CA ALA A 49 7.78 -10.09 6.69
C ALA A 49 7.82 -9.13 5.50
N ALA A 50 6.67 -8.66 5.03
CA ALA A 50 6.58 -7.68 3.96
C ALA A 50 7.35 -6.40 4.31
N GLY A 51 7.11 -5.81 5.48
CA GLY A 51 7.80 -4.60 5.93
C GLY A 51 9.32 -4.76 6.01
N TYR A 52 9.81 -5.91 6.49
CA TYR A 52 11.25 -6.20 6.54
C TYR A 52 11.84 -6.40 5.14
N TYR A 53 11.36 -7.40 4.39
CA TYR A 53 11.95 -7.76 3.09
C TYR A 53 11.77 -6.66 2.05
N PHE A 54 10.62 -5.97 2.04
CA PHE A 54 10.40 -4.84 1.16
C PHE A 54 11.22 -3.62 1.60
N GLY A 55 11.39 -3.41 2.90
CA GLY A 55 12.14 -2.28 3.46
C GLY A 55 13.65 -2.35 3.24
N VAL A 56 14.24 -3.55 3.22
CA VAL A 56 15.67 -3.74 2.93
C VAL A 56 15.98 -3.81 1.43
N TRP A 57 14.96 -3.87 0.58
CA TRP A 57 15.13 -4.06 -0.85
C TRP A 57 15.55 -2.74 -1.53
N PRO A 58 16.65 -2.71 -2.29
CA PRO A 58 17.18 -1.46 -2.88
C PRO A 58 16.21 -0.77 -3.85
N TYR A 59 15.26 -1.51 -4.42
CA TYR A 59 14.27 -0.98 -5.35
C TYR A 59 12.97 -0.53 -4.69
N GLN A 60 12.87 -0.53 -3.35
CA GLN A 60 11.66 -0.16 -2.61
C GLN A 60 11.10 1.19 -3.07
N LEU A 61 11.94 2.24 -3.08
CA LEU A 61 11.53 3.58 -3.48
C LEU A 61 11.05 3.61 -4.94
N ALA A 62 11.80 2.97 -5.84
CA ALA A 62 11.47 2.92 -7.25
C ALA A 62 10.10 2.26 -7.49
N VAL A 63 9.82 1.15 -6.79
CA VAL A 63 8.53 0.45 -6.86
C VAL A 63 7.40 1.27 -6.25
N CYS A 64 7.60 1.92 -5.10
CA CYS A 64 6.60 2.82 -4.51
C CYS A 64 6.23 3.95 -5.48
N VAL A 65 7.22 4.61 -6.10
CA VAL A 65 7.00 5.66 -7.09
C VAL A 65 6.27 5.11 -8.31
N LEU A 66 6.69 3.95 -8.82
CA LEU A 66 6.07 3.31 -9.97
C LEU A 66 4.60 2.97 -9.71
N ILE A 67 4.27 2.41 -8.54
CA ILE A 67 2.89 2.12 -8.13
C ILE A 67 2.06 3.41 -8.08
N THR A 68 2.58 4.47 -7.46
CA THR A 68 1.89 5.77 -7.42
C THR A 68 1.64 6.32 -8.82
N LEU A 69 2.62 6.23 -9.73
CA LEU A 69 2.45 6.66 -11.12
C LEU A 69 1.45 5.79 -11.87
N CYS A 70 1.50 4.46 -11.72
CA CYS A 70 0.54 3.55 -12.34
C CYS A 70 -0.90 3.88 -11.91
N ILE A 71 -1.16 4.04 -10.62
CA ILE A 71 -2.49 4.41 -10.10
C ILE A 71 -2.89 5.82 -10.59
N GLY A 72 -1.93 6.75 -10.60
CA GLY A 72 -2.12 8.13 -11.03
C GLY A 72 -2.41 8.27 -12.53
N ILE A 73 -1.85 7.39 -13.38
CA ILE A 73 -1.82 7.57 -14.84
C ILE A 73 -2.69 6.54 -15.58
N LEU A 74 -2.72 5.27 -15.19
CA LEU A 74 -3.44 4.20 -15.90
C LEU A 74 -4.90 4.57 -16.21
N PRO A 75 -5.69 5.10 -15.27
CA PRO A 75 -7.10 5.40 -15.55
C PRO A 75 -7.30 6.61 -16.46
N SER A 76 -6.26 7.39 -16.75
CA SER A 76 -6.29 8.44 -17.78
C SER A 76 -5.97 7.92 -19.18
N LEU A 77 -5.32 6.76 -19.29
CA LEU A 77 -4.99 6.15 -20.57
C LEU A 77 -6.16 5.36 -21.17
N ILE A 78 -7.13 4.95 -20.34
CA ILE A 78 -8.35 4.27 -20.78
C ILE A 78 -9.30 5.30 -21.40
N PRO A 79 -9.56 5.25 -22.73
CA PRO A 79 -10.53 6.13 -23.35
C PRO A 79 -11.91 5.79 -22.77
N ARG A 80 -12.61 6.78 -22.21
CA ARG A 80 -14.03 6.59 -21.88
C ARG A 80 -14.80 6.47 -23.19
N ARG A 81 -15.27 5.26 -23.55
CA ARG A 81 -16.33 5.13 -24.55
C ARG A 81 -17.55 5.89 -24.01
N LYS A 82 -17.95 6.96 -24.70
CA LYS A 82 -19.26 7.59 -24.48
C LYS A 82 -20.31 6.57 -24.93
N THR A 83 -20.95 5.88 -24.00
CA THR A 83 -22.26 5.27 -24.27
C THR A 83 -23.26 6.41 -24.40
N SER A 84 -23.64 6.66 -25.65
CA SER A 84 -24.76 7.54 -26.01
C SER A 84 -26.09 6.85 -25.75
#